data_AF-A0A2H6NB61-F1
#
_entry.id   AF-A0A2H6NB61-F1
#
_cell.length_a   1.000
_cell.length_b   1.000
_cell.length_c   1.000
_cell.angle_alpha   90.00
_cell.angle_beta   90.00
_cell.angle_gamma   90.00
#
_symmetry.space_group_name_H-M   'P 1'
#
loop_
_entity.id
_entity.type
_entity.pdbx_description
1 polymer ?
#
loop_
_entity_poly.entity_id
_entity_poly.type
_entity_poly.pdbx_seq_one_letter_code
_entity_poly.pdbx_strand_id
1 'polypeptide(L)'
;NYFEDANKPGRWLSYKLRKERQSKKINCLINQQGQNCYENGEKKKIVQEYYERLYYQEKIQEEEIQQYLQKADLPRIPENVKKMLEANITMMELTEALK
;
A
#
# COMPACT_ATOMS: atom_id res chain seq x y z
N ASN A 1 10.14 13.83 -55.32
CA ASN A 1 9.48 13.25 -54.12
C ASN A 1 9.90 14.04 -52.89
N TYR A 2 9.14 15.07 -52.52
CA TYR A 2 9.55 16.12 -51.56
C TYR A 2 9.19 15.82 -50.08
N PHE A 3 8.75 14.60 -49.77
CA PHE A 3 8.12 14.28 -48.48
C PHE A 3 8.63 13.00 -47.80
N GLU A 4 9.84 12.53 -48.10
CA GLU A 4 10.41 11.36 -47.42
C GLU A 4 10.68 11.60 -45.92
N ASP A 5 10.67 12.86 -45.47
CA ASP A 5 11.19 13.28 -44.16
C ASP A 5 10.22 14.09 -43.28
N ALA A 6 8.94 14.21 -43.65
CA ALA A 6 7.97 15.06 -42.94
C ALA A 6 7.58 14.54 -41.53
N ASN A 7 7.90 13.28 -41.20
CA ASN A 7 7.54 12.67 -39.91
C ASN A 7 8.74 12.47 -38.95
N LYS A 8 9.79 13.30 -39.07
CA LYS A 8 10.90 13.28 -38.10
C LYS A 8 10.43 13.51 -36.65
N PRO A 9 9.58 14.52 -36.34
CA PRO A 9 9.15 14.75 -34.97
C PRO A 9 8.34 13.57 -34.39
N GLY A 10 7.46 12.96 -35.20
CA GLY A 10 6.70 11.78 -34.77
C GLY A 10 7.59 10.56 -34.54
N ARG A 11 8.59 10.32 -35.40
CA ARG A 11 9.60 9.26 -35.18
C ARG A 11 10.37 9.44 -33.88
N TRP A 12 10.83 10.67 -33.60
CA TRP A 12 11.52 11.00 -32.36
C TRP A 12 10.63 10.80 -31.13
N LEU A 13 9.37 11.22 -31.21
CA LEU A 13 8.39 10.99 -30.14
C LEU A 13 8.15 9.50 -29.90
N SER A 14 7.91 8.70 -30.95
CA SER A 14 7.74 7.24 -30.81
C SER A 14 8.97 6.56 -30.20
N TYR A 15 10.18 6.99 -30.60
CA TYR A 15 11.42 6.47 -30.03
C TYR A 15 11.56 6.81 -28.55
N LYS A 16 11.28 8.06 -28.16
CA LYS A 16 11.30 8.51 -26.77
C LYS A 16 10.31 7.72 -25.93
N LEU A 17 9.06 7.59 -26.39
CA LEU A 17 8.02 6.80 -25.71
C LEU A 17 8.41 5.33 -25.57
N ARG A 18 9.04 4.74 -26.59
CA ARG A 18 9.54 3.35 -26.51
C ARG A 18 10.62 3.20 -25.44
N LYS A 19 11.58 4.12 -25.37
CA LYS A 19 12.62 4.14 -24.33
C LYS A 19 12.02 4.31 -22.93
N GLU A 20 11.08 5.24 -22.76
CA GLU A 20 10.40 5.44 -21.49
C GLU A 20 9.66 4.18 -21.04
N ARG A 21 8.90 3.53 -21.93
CA ARG A 21 8.20 2.26 -21.62
C ARG A 21 9.16 1.15 -21.23
N GLN A 22 10.30 1.04 -21.91
CA GLN A 22 11.33 0.03 -21.58
C GLN A 22 11.96 0.29 -20.21
N SER A 23 12.25 1.56 -19.88
CA SER A 23 12.83 1.93 -18.58
C SER A 23 11.90 1.66 -17.40
N LYS A 24 10.59 1.80 -17.60
CA LYS A 24 9.56 1.54 -16.58
C LYS A 24 9.19 0.06 -16.44
N LYS A 25 9.73 -0.81 -17.32
CA LYS A 25 9.41 -2.24 -17.30
C LYS A 25 10.23 -2.96 -16.23
N ILE A 26 9.54 -3.71 -15.37
CA ILE A 26 10.18 -4.57 -14.37
C ILE A 26 10.77 -5.81 -15.07
N ASN A 27 12.08 -5.76 -15.32
CA ASN A 27 12.80 -6.79 -16.06
C ASN A 27 13.22 -7.99 -15.20
N CYS A 28 13.45 -7.80 -13.91
CA CYS A 28 13.73 -8.87 -12.95
C CYS A 28 13.19 -8.50 -11.56
N LEU A 29 12.96 -9.50 -10.72
CA LEU A 29 12.71 -9.35 -9.29
C LEU A 29 13.61 -10.31 -8.53
N ILE A 30 13.96 -9.96 -7.30
CA ILE A 30 14.77 -10.80 -6.43
C ILE A 30 13.82 -11.62 -5.56
N ASN A 31 14.02 -12.93 -5.52
CA ASN A 31 13.25 -13.81 -4.65
C ASN A 31 13.76 -13.75 -3.19
N GLN A 32 13.07 -14.42 -2.27
CA GLN A 32 13.46 -14.44 -0.84
C GLN A 32 14.83 -15.10 -0.59
N GLN A 33 15.33 -15.88 -1.54
CA GLN A 33 16.62 -16.55 -1.49
C GLN A 33 17.74 -15.69 -2.11
N GLY A 34 17.44 -14.46 -2.54
CA GLY A 34 18.41 -13.54 -3.13
C GLY A 34 18.71 -13.79 -4.62
N GLN A 35 17.94 -14.64 -5.30
CA GLN A 35 18.14 -14.99 -6.71
C GLN A 35 17.31 -14.08 -7.63
N ASN A 36 17.88 -13.76 -8.80
CA ASN A 36 17.22 -12.94 -9.82
C ASN A 36 16.27 -13.77 -10.68
N CYS A 37 14.97 -13.46 -10.60
CA CYS A 37 13.91 -14.07 -11.41
C CYS A 37 13.53 -13.14 -12.58
N TYR A 38 13.60 -13.67 -13.80
CA TYR A 38 13.28 -12.94 -15.03
C TYR A 38 11.93 -13.34 -15.62
N GLU A 39 11.45 -14.55 -15.31
CA GLU A 39 10.19 -15.09 -15.81
C GLU A 39 8.99 -14.34 -15.22
N ASN A 40 7.96 -14.09 -16.03
CA ASN A 40 6.79 -13.35 -15.60
C ASN A 40 5.96 -14.10 -14.54
N GLY A 41 5.92 -15.44 -14.61
CA GLY A 41 5.23 -16.28 -13.64
C GLY A 41 5.85 -16.17 -12.24
N GLU A 42 7.19 -16.28 -12.18
CA GLU A 42 7.94 -16.12 -10.93
C GLU A 42 7.79 -14.72 -10.34
N LYS A 43 7.87 -13.67 -11.17
CA LYS A 43 7.67 -12.29 -10.72
C LYS A 43 6.31 -12.10 -10.04
N LYS A 44 5.24 -12.65 -10.62
CA LYS A 44 3.90 -12.58 -10.04
C LYS A 44 3.85 -13.26 -8.67
N LYS A 45 4.45 -14.44 -8.53
CA LYS A 45 4.53 -15.15 -7.25
C LYS A 45 5.29 -14.34 -6.20
N ILE A 46 6.46 -13.79 -6.55
CA ILE A 46 7.26 -12.95 -5.63
C ILE A 46 6.45 -11.74 -5.15
N VAL A 47 5.77 -11.04 -6.06
CA VAL A 47 4.94 -9.88 -5.71
C VAL A 47 3.77 -10.28 -4.82
N GLN A 48 3.11 -11.40 -5.13
CA GLN A 48 2.02 -11.92 -4.33
C GLN A 48 2.48 -12.26 -2.91
N GLU A 49 3.52 -13.08 -2.76
CA GLU A 49 4.07 -13.48 -1.46
C GLU A 49 4.52 -12.27 -0.63
N TYR A 50 5.11 -11.26 -1.28
CA TYR A 50 5.50 -10.01 -0.61
C TYR A 50 4.30 -9.30 0.00
N TYR A 51 3.23 -9.09 -0.78
CA TYR A 51 2.05 -8.39 -0.29
C TYR A 51 1.21 -9.22 0.67
N GLU A 52 1.16 -10.54 0.51
CA GLU A 52 0.55 -11.45 1.48
C GLU A 52 1.19 -11.29 2.85
N ARG A 53 2.53 -11.20 2.92
CA ARG A 53 3.26 -10.96 4.17
C ARG A 53 3.08 -9.54 4.69
N LEU A 54 3.14 -8.54 3.80
CA LEU A 54 3.01 -7.13 4.19
C LEU A 54 1.66 -6.85 4.85
N TYR A 55 0.61 -7.47 4.34
CA TYR A 55 -0.76 -7.33 4.85
C TYR A 55 -1.21 -8.51 5.69
N TYR A 56 -0.28 -9.38 6.10
CA TYR A 56 -0.60 -10.45 7.03
C TYR A 56 -0.91 -9.83 8.39
N GLN A 57 -2.17 -9.89 8.79
CA GLN A 57 -2.59 -9.60 10.15
C GLN A 57 -2.54 -10.91 10.93
N GLU A 58 -1.69 -10.95 11.96
CA GLU A 58 -1.71 -12.04 12.92
C GLU A 58 -3.12 -12.13 13.51
N LYS A 59 -3.71 -13.32 13.44
CA LYS A 59 -4.95 -13.62 14.14
C LYS A 59 -4.61 -13.83 15.61
N ILE A 60 -4.40 -12.71 16.31
CA ILE A 60 -4.23 -12.71 17.75
C ILE A 60 -5.57 -13.08 18.37
N GLN A 61 -5.55 -14.04 19.28
CA GLN A 61 -6.73 -14.45 20.03
C GLN A 61 -7.18 -13.29 20.94
N GLU A 62 -8.49 -13.06 21.04
CA GLU A 62 -9.03 -11.98 21.88
C GLU A 62 -8.60 -12.14 23.34
N GLU A 63 -8.39 -13.38 23.78
CA GLU A 63 -7.91 -13.75 25.10
C GLU A 63 -6.50 -13.21 25.38
N GLU A 64 -5.59 -13.26 24.40
CA GLU A 64 -4.23 -12.73 24.54
C GLU A 64 -4.25 -11.21 24.62
N ILE A 65 -5.12 -10.55 23.85
CA ILE A 65 -5.33 -9.10 23.91
C ILE A 65 -5.85 -8.71 25.29
N GLN A 66 -6.86 -9.42 25.81
CA GLN A 66 -7.40 -9.15 27.14
C GLN A 66 -6.36 -9.36 28.24
N GLN A 67 -5.57 -10.44 28.18
CA GLN A 67 -4.50 -10.69 29.14
C GLN A 67 -3.42 -9.61 29.09
N TYR A 68 -3.05 -9.16 27.89
CA TYR A 68 -2.10 -8.06 27.73
C TYR A 68 -2.64 -6.75 28.33
N LEU A 69 -3.90 -6.40 28.03
CA LEU A 69 -4.54 -5.19 28.56
C LEU A 69 -4.76 -5.22 30.07
N GLN A 70 -4.89 -6.42 30.67
CA GLN A 70 -4.95 -6.57 32.13
C GLN A 70 -3.56 -6.44 32.79
N LYS A 71 -2.51 -6.91 32.11
CA LYS A 71 -1.12 -6.80 32.60
C LYS A 71 -0.56 -5.40 32.44
N ALA A 72 -0.90 -4.72 31.34
CA ALA A 72 -0.59 -3.32 31.15
C ALA A 72 -1.49 -2.54 32.11
N ASP A 73 -0.92 -1.96 33.16
CA ASP A 73 -1.63 -1.18 34.19
C ASP A 73 -2.14 0.15 33.60
N LEU A 74 -3.08 0.04 32.66
CA LEU A 74 -3.61 1.11 31.84
C LEU A 74 -4.73 1.82 32.60
N PRO A 75 -4.78 3.17 32.56
CA PRO A 75 -5.86 3.91 33.18
C PRO A 75 -7.18 3.53 32.52
N ARG A 76 -8.11 2.96 33.31
CA ARG A 76 -9.41 2.55 32.82
C ARG A 76 -10.31 3.77 32.63
N ILE A 77 -10.88 3.90 31.44
CA ILE A 77 -11.81 5.00 31.13
C ILE A 77 -13.08 4.81 31.98
N PRO A 78 -13.57 5.87 32.66
CA PRO A 78 -14.79 5.78 33.44
C PRO A 78 -16.02 5.65 32.53
N GLU A 79 -17.06 4.99 33.03
CA GLU A 79 -18.22 4.56 32.23
C GLU A 79 -18.98 5.72 31.56
N ASN A 80 -18.95 6.91 32.16
CA ASN A 80 -19.55 8.11 31.58
C ASN A 80 -18.82 8.56 30.31
N VAL A 81 -17.48 8.55 30.30
CA VAL A 81 -16.66 8.91 29.15
C VAL A 81 -16.78 7.85 28.07
N LYS A 82 -16.88 6.57 28.46
CA LYS A 82 -17.14 5.48 27.50
C LYS A 82 -18.47 5.68 26.76
N LYS A 83 -19.55 5.97 27.49
CA LYS A 83 -20.87 6.27 26.89
C LYS A 83 -20.85 7.49 25.98
N MET A 84 -20.08 8.51 26.33
CA MET A 84 -19.88 9.69 25.48
C MET A 84 -19.15 9.32 24.18
N LEU A 85 -18.11 8.49 24.24
CA LEU A 85 -17.34 8.05 23.07
C LEU A 85 -18.13 7.14 22.13
N GLU A 86 -19.07 6.36 22.67
CA GLU A 86 -19.98 5.51 21.88
C GLU A 86 -21.16 6.27 21.28
N ALA A 87 -21.38 7.53 21.69
CA ALA A 87 -22.45 8.35 21.16
C ALA A 87 -22.13 8.89 19.75
N ASN A 88 -23.18 9.26 19.01
CA ASN A 88 -23.02 9.88 17.71
C ASN A 88 -22.37 11.26 17.84
N ILE A 89 -21.40 11.55 16.96
CA ILE A 89 -20.77 12.86 16.87
C ILE A 89 -21.81 13.91 16.49
N THR A 90 -21.87 14.99 17.26
CA THR A 90 -22.79 16.10 17.02
C THR A 90 -22.17 17.16 16.11
N MET A 91 -23.03 17.90 15.40
CA MET A 91 -22.59 19.03 14.57
C MET A 91 -21.86 20.12 15.38
N MET A 92 -22.23 20.28 16.65
CA MET A 92 -21.58 21.22 17.57
C MET A 92 -20.11 20.83 17.79
N GLU A 93 -19.83 19.58 18.14
CA GLU A 93 -18.48 19.05 18.31
C GLU A 93 -17.63 19.18 17.04
N LEU A 94 -18.23 18.91 15.86
CA LEU A 94 -17.55 19.14 14.57
C LEU A 94 -17.16 20.60 14.38
N THR A 95 -18.07 21.54 14.67
CA THR A 95 -17.78 22.97 14.51
C THR A 95 -16.79 23.51 15.53
N GLU A 96 -16.70 22.91 16.72
CA GLU A 96 -15.68 23.27 17.72
C GLU A 96 -14.30 22.75 17.38
N ALA A 97 -14.19 21.50 16.88
CA ALA A 97 -12.91 20.91 16.49
C ALA A 97 -12.28 21.54 15.25
N LEU A 98 -13.08 22.19 14.40
CA LEU A 98 -12.64 22.88 13.18
C LEU A 98 -12.30 24.36 13.40
N LYS A 99 -12.51 24.90 14.61
CA LYS A 99 -12.05 26.25 14.98
C LYS A 99 -10.55 26.24 15.28
#